data_AF-A8V1H9-F1
#
_entry.id   AF-A8V1H9-F1
#
_cell.length_a   1.000
_cell.length_b   1.000
_cell.length_c   1.000
_cell.angle_alpha   90.00
_cell.angle_beta   90.00
_cell.angle_gamma   90.00
#
_symmetry.space_group_name_H-M   'P 1'
#
loop_
_entity.id
_entity.type
_entity.pdbx_description
1 polymer ?
#
loop_
_entity_poly.entity_id
_entity_poly.type
_entity_poly.pdbx_seq_one_letter_code
_entity_poly.pdbx_strand_id
1 'polypeptide(L)'
;MKKITLKKLLIIYVLAMSLIVFPFLYFEIKKIFNSSFEKNATENAESVAKQTFNSMFQIMKRGWSRQDLIEFLSSIKNSQKNYDIEIYRTEIVEKLFGKINQPSFDKEILKTIREKKSVINKESGILRYIMPLKAKQVCLKCHVNAKIGDVLGVVEVKYNLGKFSSSAEKEFSKALLLTIPLPLIVVILIGYFITERIKTGLKKLNGTIENISELEDFRKILKEDINFMFDEFNELFEDIKKIVQKLCDIAVDKEILEFEIKLLEKFILTSDVIKDWKEYVMMLLAEINKVIPTYSIFSIFKEEGIYEVEVFWIGKPSEKLRIRAEEILKEKIREHFALKHEDILEINHNIAEKDKCILNLENNEIDYQVKTLFLENPRIGGIVGVGVQPDIKKDRTKLLVIESVLSTLLNVVGSVKAIYRYTKDLEYYATRDPLTNLYNQRVFWELANYEIERAKRHNYEFSLLVIDLDNFKSINDSYGHDFGDKFLVEVANLLEHTVRPGDVVARYG
;
A
#
# COMPACT_ATOMS: atom_id res chain seq x y z
N MET A 1 27.80 12.03 -17.48
CA MET A 1 28.21 10.76 -16.84
C MET A 1 27.55 9.59 -17.56
N LYS A 2 28.30 8.63 -18.12
CA LYS A 2 27.72 7.42 -18.72
C LYS A 2 27.08 6.59 -17.61
N LYS A 3 25.75 6.38 -17.66
CA LYS A 3 25.03 5.52 -16.71
C LYS A 3 25.59 4.09 -16.83
N ILE A 4 26.22 3.59 -15.77
CA ILE A 4 26.67 2.20 -15.67
C ILE A 4 25.43 1.35 -15.42
N THR A 5 25.21 0.31 -16.22
CA THR A 5 24.08 -0.60 -16.01
C THR A 5 24.34 -1.46 -14.77
N LEU A 6 23.29 -1.83 -14.03
CA LEU A 6 23.38 -2.70 -12.86
C LEU A 6 24.18 -3.98 -13.15
N LYS A 7 23.98 -4.56 -14.35
CA LYS A 7 24.75 -5.70 -14.87
C LYS A 7 26.27 -5.44 -14.88
N LYS A 8 26.71 -4.30 -15.40
CA LYS A 8 28.14 -3.95 -15.45
C LYS A 8 28.71 -3.73 -14.05
N LEU A 9 27.94 -3.10 -13.17
CA LEU A 9 28.36 -2.82 -11.79
C LEU A 9 28.51 -4.13 -10.99
N LEU A 10 27.54 -5.05 -11.08
CA LEU A 10 27.60 -6.38 -10.49
C LEU A 10 28.84 -7.15 -10.99
N ILE A 11 29.06 -7.21 -12.30
CA ILE A 11 30.24 -7.88 -12.88
C ILE A 11 31.55 -7.29 -12.35
N ILE A 12 31.64 -5.97 -12.23
CA ILE A 12 32.85 -5.30 -11.70
C ILE A 12 33.09 -5.69 -10.23
N TYR A 13 32.07 -5.62 -9.37
CA TYR A 13 32.18 -6.02 -7.95
C TYR A 13 32.56 -7.49 -7.79
N VAL A 14 31.95 -8.34 -8.60
CA VAL A 14 32.24 -9.77 -8.67
C VAL A 14 33.70 -10.04 -9.04
N LEU A 15 34.22 -9.38 -10.07
CA LEU A 15 35.60 -9.51 -10.50
C LEU A 15 36.57 -9.00 -9.43
N ALA A 16 36.26 -7.85 -8.82
CA ALA A 16 37.04 -7.27 -7.73
C ALA A 16 37.10 -8.21 -6.52
N MET A 17 35.97 -8.82 -6.14
CA MET A 17 35.94 -9.75 -5.02
C MET A 17 36.71 -11.04 -5.33
N SER A 18 36.59 -11.58 -6.55
CA SER A 18 37.37 -12.75 -6.97
C SER A 18 38.88 -12.48 -6.93
N LEU A 19 39.31 -11.27 -7.29
CA LEU A 19 40.71 -10.84 -7.22
C LEU A 19 41.25 -10.75 -5.78
N ILE A 20 40.38 -10.64 -4.77
CA ILE A 20 40.77 -10.56 -3.35
C ILE A 20 40.69 -11.94 -2.68
N VAL A 21 39.57 -12.66 -2.84
CA VAL A 21 39.35 -13.96 -2.17
C VAL A 21 40.35 -15.00 -2.66
N PHE A 22 40.61 -15.06 -3.97
CA PHE A 22 41.41 -16.13 -4.54
C PHE A 22 42.88 -16.10 -4.06
N PRO A 23 43.61 -14.96 -4.11
CA PRO A 23 44.95 -14.88 -3.55
C PRO A 23 45.01 -15.16 -2.05
N PHE A 24 43.99 -14.73 -1.31
CA PHE A 24 43.89 -14.98 0.13
C PHE A 24 43.76 -16.49 0.43
N LEU A 25 42.82 -17.17 -0.21
CA LEU A 25 42.66 -18.62 -0.08
C LEU A 25 43.91 -19.37 -0.53
N TYR A 26 44.56 -18.93 -1.62
CA TYR A 26 45.82 -19.51 -2.06
C TYR A 26 46.89 -19.46 -0.97
N PHE A 27 47.07 -18.28 -0.36
CA PHE A 27 48.05 -18.09 0.69
C PHE A 27 47.77 -18.97 1.92
N GLU A 28 46.51 -19.05 2.35
CA GLU A 28 46.12 -19.89 3.48
C GLU A 28 46.31 -21.38 3.21
N ILE A 29 45.90 -21.88 2.04
CA ILE A 29 46.10 -23.30 1.69
C ILE A 29 47.60 -23.61 1.58
N LYS A 30 48.40 -22.73 0.98
CA LYS A 30 49.86 -22.89 0.88
C LYS A 30 50.51 -22.96 2.26
N LYS A 31 50.09 -22.10 3.19
CA LYS A 31 50.57 -22.10 4.58
C LYS A 31 50.22 -23.41 5.30
N ILE A 32 48.99 -23.89 5.15
CA ILE A 32 48.54 -25.17 5.73
C ILE A 32 49.34 -26.34 5.14
N PHE A 33 49.53 -26.35 3.82
CA PHE A 33 50.31 -27.39 3.13
C PHE A 33 51.75 -27.45 3.65
N ASN A 34 52.44 -26.31 3.72
CA ASN A 34 53.82 -26.24 4.20
C ASN A 34 53.93 -26.70 5.67
N SER A 35 53.02 -26.24 6.53
CA SER A 35 53.00 -26.67 7.93
C SER A 35 52.74 -28.17 8.09
N SER A 36 51.83 -28.73 7.28
CA SER A 36 51.52 -30.16 7.28
C SER A 36 52.69 -30.99 6.76
N PHE A 37 53.34 -30.51 5.70
CA PHE A 37 54.53 -31.14 5.11
C PHE A 37 55.69 -31.21 6.11
N GLU A 38 55.98 -30.11 6.82
CA GLU A 38 57.03 -30.07 7.83
C GLU A 38 56.76 -31.02 9.00
N LYS A 39 55.51 -31.11 9.44
CA LYS A 39 55.11 -32.04 10.50
C LYS A 39 55.35 -33.49 10.07
N ASN A 40 54.89 -33.86 8.88
CA ASN A 40 55.10 -35.18 8.31
C ASN A 40 56.59 -35.51 8.12
N ALA A 41 57.39 -34.54 7.66
CA ALA A 41 58.84 -34.71 7.51
C ALA A 41 59.51 -35.00 8.86
N THR A 42 59.05 -34.36 9.94
CA THR A 42 59.55 -34.57 11.30
C THR A 42 59.18 -35.96 11.84
N GLU A 43 57.92 -36.38 11.68
CA GLU A 43 57.45 -37.71 12.09
C GLU A 43 58.17 -38.83 11.33
N ASN A 44 58.43 -38.63 10.03
CA ASN A 44 59.19 -39.56 9.22
C ASN A 44 60.67 -39.61 9.64
N ALA A 45 61.31 -38.46 9.90
CA ALA A 45 62.70 -38.42 10.37
C ALA A 45 62.86 -39.13 11.73
N GLU A 46 61.89 -38.97 12.63
CA GLU A 46 61.83 -39.71 13.88
C GLU A 46 61.70 -41.22 13.67
N SER A 47 60.82 -41.64 12.76
CA SER A 47 60.62 -43.05 12.42
C SER A 47 61.88 -43.68 11.82
N VAL A 48 62.56 -42.96 10.92
CA VAL A 48 63.84 -43.36 10.33
C VAL A 48 64.92 -43.47 11.41
N ALA A 49 65.03 -42.51 12.33
CA ALA A 49 66.00 -42.56 13.42
C ALA A 49 65.79 -43.79 14.33
N LYS A 50 64.53 -44.06 14.71
CA LYS A 50 64.14 -45.23 15.51
C LYS A 50 64.43 -46.54 14.77
N GLN A 51 64.11 -46.61 13.49
CA GLN A 51 64.36 -47.81 12.67
C GLN A 51 65.86 -48.06 12.52
N THR A 52 66.65 -47.03 12.22
CA THR A 52 68.12 -47.12 12.17
C THR A 52 68.68 -47.66 13.47
N PHE A 53 68.24 -47.12 14.62
CA PHE A 53 68.67 -47.61 15.92
C PHE A 53 68.25 -49.06 16.16
N ASN A 54 66.99 -49.42 15.86
CA ASN A 54 66.49 -50.78 16.08
C ASN A 54 67.26 -51.80 15.23
N SER A 55 67.51 -51.50 13.96
CA SER A 55 68.31 -52.35 13.07
C SER A 55 69.74 -52.49 13.60
N MET A 56 70.38 -51.39 14.01
CA MET A 56 71.70 -51.40 14.63
C MET A 56 71.72 -52.26 15.90
N PHE A 57 70.70 -52.10 16.76
CA PHE A 57 70.56 -52.84 18.01
C PHE A 57 70.39 -54.35 17.80
N GLN A 58 69.63 -54.78 16.79
CA GLN A 58 69.46 -56.20 16.47
C GLN A 58 70.79 -56.85 16.06
N ILE A 59 71.59 -56.14 15.27
CA ILE A 59 72.91 -56.61 14.85
C ILE A 59 73.87 -56.64 16.06
N MET A 60 73.91 -55.57 16.87
CA MET A 60 74.73 -55.50 18.10
C MET A 60 74.43 -56.63 19.08
N LYS A 61 73.16 -57.02 19.23
CA LYS A 61 72.73 -58.11 20.14
C LYS A 61 73.32 -59.47 19.76
N ARG A 62 73.61 -59.70 18.47
CA ARG A 62 74.17 -60.97 17.96
C ARG A 62 75.70 -61.02 18.05
N GLY A 63 76.35 -59.88 18.30
CA GLY A 63 77.79 -59.72 18.16
C GLY A 63 78.14 -59.59 16.68
N TRP A 64 78.77 -58.47 16.31
CA TRP A 64 79.07 -58.15 14.91
C TRP A 64 80.56 -57.97 14.67
N SER A 65 80.99 -58.27 13.44
CA SER A 65 82.34 -57.99 12.96
C SER A 65 82.48 -56.55 12.45
N ARG A 66 83.71 -56.10 12.23
CA ARG A 66 83.98 -54.80 11.59
C ARG A 66 83.39 -54.70 10.18
N GLN A 67 83.26 -55.84 9.48
CA GLN A 67 82.69 -55.91 8.14
C GLN A 67 81.17 -55.69 8.16
N ASP A 68 80.47 -56.34 9.10
CA ASP A 68 79.01 -56.19 9.28
C ASP A 68 78.62 -54.73 9.58
N LEU A 69 79.46 -54.02 10.35
CA LEU A 69 79.29 -52.59 10.61
C LEU A 69 79.43 -51.75 9.34
N ILE A 70 80.42 -52.04 8.50
CA ILE A 70 80.66 -51.29 7.25
C ILE A 70 79.52 -51.53 6.25
N GLU A 71 79.02 -52.77 6.14
CA GLU A 71 77.87 -53.10 5.29
C GLU A 71 76.55 -52.49 5.79
N PHE A 72 76.36 -52.43 7.12
CA PHE A 72 75.23 -51.72 7.71
C PHE A 72 75.27 -50.21 7.41
N LEU A 73 76.43 -49.57 7.59
CA LEU A 73 76.59 -48.15 7.30
C LEU A 73 76.43 -47.82 5.81
N SER A 74 76.93 -48.69 4.92
CA SER A 74 76.79 -48.51 3.47
C SER A 74 75.35 -48.75 2.98
N SER A 75 74.64 -49.74 3.54
CA SER A 75 73.24 -50.01 3.22
C SER A 75 72.29 -48.90 3.68
N ILE A 76 72.54 -48.29 4.84
CA ILE A 76 71.78 -47.11 5.29
C ILE A 76 72.01 -45.93 4.33
N LYS A 77 73.27 -45.65 4.01
CA LYS A 77 73.64 -44.52 3.13
C LYS A 77 73.06 -44.68 1.72
N ASN A 78 72.94 -45.91 1.21
CA ASN A 78 72.41 -46.18 -0.12
C ASN A 78 70.88 -46.35 -0.17
N SER A 79 70.23 -46.79 0.90
CA SER A 79 68.78 -47.07 0.90
C SER A 79 67.90 -45.83 1.05
N GLN A 80 68.41 -44.76 1.64
CA GLN A 80 67.63 -43.57 2.02
C GLN A 80 68.05 -42.35 1.17
N LYS A 81 67.65 -42.29 -0.11
CA LYS A 81 68.03 -41.19 -1.04
C LYS A 81 67.68 -39.77 -0.55
N ASN A 82 66.74 -39.64 0.37
CA ASN A 82 66.21 -38.35 0.85
C ASN A 82 66.65 -37.99 2.27
N TYR A 83 67.37 -38.89 2.96
CA TYR A 83 67.84 -38.68 4.32
C TYR A 83 69.34 -38.89 4.38
N ASP A 84 70.04 -37.96 5.01
CA ASP A 84 71.42 -38.15 5.40
C ASP A 84 71.45 -38.52 6.87
N ILE A 85 71.93 -39.72 7.17
CA ILE A 85 71.86 -40.32 8.51
C ILE A 85 73.27 -40.47 9.05
N GLU A 86 73.54 -39.82 10.18
CA GLU A 86 74.83 -39.85 10.86
C GLU A 86 74.65 -40.41 12.27
N ILE A 87 75.56 -41.28 12.70
CA ILE A 87 75.53 -41.87 14.04
C ILE A 87 76.79 -41.44 14.78
N TYR A 88 76.60 -40.82 15.94
CA TYR A 88 77.68 -40.33 16.79
C TYR A 88 77.84 -41.21 18.02
N ARG A 89 79.08 -41.56 18.36
CA ARG A 89 79.45 -42.23 19.62
C ARG A 89 79.85 -41.20 20.64
N THR A 90 79.32 -41.32 21.86
CA THR A 90 79.76 -40.50 22.99
C THR A 90 81.03 -41.06 23.63
N GLU A 91 81.66 -40.27 24.50
CA GLU A 91 82.85 -40.68 25.26
C GLU A 91 82.67 -41.99 26.05
N ILE A 92 81.44 -42.30 26.50
CA ILE A 92 81.13 -43.55 27.22
C ILE A 92 81.42 -44.75 26.33
N VAL A 93 81.01 -44.71 25.06
CA VAL A 93 81.23 -45.80 24.11
C VAL A 93 82.66 -45.77 23.58
N GLU A 94 83.26 -44.60 23.35
CA GLU A 94 84.64 -44.47 22.90
C GLU A 94 85.64 -45.10 23.88
N LYS A 95 85.42 -44.98 25.19
CA LYS A 95 86.28 -45.58 26.22
C LYS A 95 86.35 -47.10 26.17
N LEU A 96 85.30 -47.77 25.67
CA LEU A 96 85.25 -49.24 25.57
C LEU A 96 85.65 -49.76 24.18
N PHE A 97 85.26 -49.05 23.12
CA PHE A 97 85.35 -49.57 21.75
C PHE A 97 86.21 -48.70 20.82
N GLY A 98 86.90 -47.70 21.36
CA GLY A 98 87.73 -46.77 20.61
C GLY A 98 86.95 -45.71 19.84
N LYS A 99 87.68 -44.73 19.31
CA LYS A 99 87.14 -43.64 18.51
C LYS A 99 86.80 -44.11 17.09
N ILE A 100 85.74 -43.54 16.53
CA ILE A 100 85.43 -43.66 15.10
C ILE A 100 85.68 -42.34 14.39
N ASN A 101 85.84 -42.42 13.07
CA ASN A 101 85.77 -41.24 12.24
C ASN A 101 84.31 -40.75 12.22
N GLN A 102 84.02 -39.71 13.01
CA GLN A 102 82.72 -39.05 13.10
C GLN A 102 82.92 -37.53 13.06
N PRO A 103 81.95 -36.76 12.54
CA PRO A 103 82.01 -35.29 12.57
C PRO A 103 82.09 -34.75 14.01
N SER A 104 82.63 -33.54 14.15
CA SER A 104 82.69 -32.87 15.47
C SER A 104 81.29 -32.58 16.01
N PHE A 105 81.11 -32.77 17.31
CA PHE A 105 79.86 -32.42 17.98
C PHE A 105 79.58 -30.92 17.89
N ASP A 106 78.46 -30.55 17.27
CA ASP A 106 77.98 -29.18 17.28
C ASP A 106 77.04 -28.89 18.47
N LYS A 107 76.55 -27.64 18.54
CA LYS A 107 75.71 -27.16 19.65
C LYS A 107 74.44 -28.01 19.85
N GLU A 108 73.80 -28.45 18.78
CA GLU A 108 72.53 -29.19 18.85
C GLU A 108 72.76 -30.65 19.28
N ILE A 109 73.86 -31.28 18.85
CA ILE A 109 74.22 -32.63 19.31
C ILE A 109 74.62 -32.58 20.80
N LEU A 110 75.42 -31.60 21.21
CA LEU A 110 75.79 -31.42 22.63
C LEU A 110 74.57 -31.12 23.51
N LYS A 111 73.60 -30.36 23.00
CA LYS A 111 72.32 -30.11 23.66
C LYS A 111 71.52 -31.42 23.83
N THR A 112 71.41 -32.20 22.76
CA THR A 112 70.75 -33.52 22.78
C THR A 112 71.36 -34.47 23.82
N ILE A 113 72.70 -34.53 23.91
CA ILE A 113 73.41 -35.39 24.87
C ILE A 113 73.15 -34.93 26.31
N ARG A 114 73.23 -33.61 26.58
CA ARG A 114 73.04 -33.05 27.93
C ARG A 114 71.59 -33.15 28.41
N GLU A 115 70.63 -32.74 27.59
CA GLU A 115 69.21 -32.70 27.94
C GLU A 115 68.53 -34.08 27.87
N LYS A 116 69.20 -35.05 27.22
CA LYS A 116 68.67 -36.41 26.99
C LYS A 116 67.30 -36.37 26.29
N LYS A 117 67.03 -35.38 25.46
CA LYS A 117 65.79 -35.21 24.69
C LYS A 117 66.11 -35.04 23.22
N SER A 118 65.21 -35.50 22.35
CA SER A 118 65.36 -35.28 20.92
C SER A 118 65.25 -33.80 20.59
N VAL A 119 66.08 -33.34 19.66
CA VAL A 119 66.11 -31.95 19.21
C VAL A 119 65.74 -31.91 17.73
N ILE A 120 64.90 -30.94 17.38
CA ILE A 120 64.52 -30.64 16.01
C ILE A 120 65.03 -29.24 15.70
N ASN A 121 65.86 -29.11 14.67
CA ASN A 121 66.29 -27.82 14.14
C ASN A 121 65.94 -27.71 12.65
N LYS A 122 65.64 -26.49 12.20
CA LYS A 122 65.30 -26.17 10.81
C LYS A 122 66.18 -25.02 10.36
N GLU A 123 67.16 -25.30 9.52
CA GLU A 123 68.06 -24.28 8.97
C GLU A 123 68.24 -24.51 7.47
N SER A 124 68.17 -23.42 6.69
CA SER A 124 68.52 -23.42 5.26
C SER A 124 67.80 -24.49 4.42
N GLY A 125 66.53 -24.78 4.72
CA GLY A 125 65.75 -25.79 3.98
C GLY A 125 66.13 -27.25 4.30
N ILE A 126 66.87 -27.48 5.39
CA ILE A 126 67.20 -28.81 5.90
C ILE A 126 66.53 -28.96 7.27
N LEU A 127 65.69 -29.98 7.39
CA LEU A 127 65.14 -30.42 8.66
C LEU A 127 66.13 -31.38 9.31
N ARG A 128 66.55 -31.07 10.52
CA ARG A 128 67.51 -31.85 11.28
C ARG A 128 66.84 -32.44 12.51
N TYR A 129 66.73 -33.77 12.55
CA TYR A 129 66.21 -34.50 13.69
C TYR A 129 67.35 -35.24 14.40
N ILE A 130 67.52 -34.99 15.69
CA ILE A 130 68.61 -35.54 16.48
C ILE A 130 68.02 -36.34 17.64
N MET A 131 68.28 -37.66 17.67
CA MET A 131 67.73 -38.59 18.65
C MET A 131 68.80 -39.13 19.60
N PRO A 132 68.68 -38.95 20.93
CA PRO A 132 69.61 -39.52 21.89
C PRO A 132 69.37 -41.02 22.07
N LEU A 133 70.44 -41.81 22.01
CA LEU A 133 70.41 -43.24 22.27
C LEU A 133 70.63 -43.51 23.76
N LYS A 134 69.53 -43.59 24.52
CA LYS A 134 69.56 -43.83 25.97
C LYS A 134 69.85 -45.31 26.29
N ALA A 135 70.80 -45.53 27.19
CA ALA A 135 71.15 -46.85 27.71
C ALA A 135 69.95 -47.48 28.43
N LYS A 136 69.56 -48.68 28.00
CA LYS A 136 68.58 -49.55 28.67
C LYS A 136 69.32 -50.64 29.45
N GLN A 137 68.62 -51.38 30.31
CA GLN A 137 69.19 -52.50 31.06
C GLN A 137 69.95 -53.50 30.17
N VAL A 138 69.43 -53.78 28.98
CA VAL A 138 70.05 -54.70 28.01
C VAL A 138 71.39 -54.17 27.48
N CYS A 139 71.55 -52.85 27.39
CA CYS A 139 72.78 -52.21 26.88
C CYS A 139 73.97 -52.41 27.83
N LEU A 140 73.72 -52.53 29.13
CA LEU A 140 74.77 -52.68 30.15
C LEU A 140 75.53 -54.00 30.06
N LYS A 141 74.99 -54.99 29.34
CA LYS A 141 75.68 -56.26 29.05
C LYS A 141 76.97 -56.06 28.26
N CYS A 142 76.99 -55.07 27.36
CA CYS A 142 78.15 -54.74 26.52
C CYS A 142 78.78 -53.39 26.87
N HIS A 143 77.99 -52.46 27.41
CA HIS A 143 78.44 -51.12 27.83
C HIS A 143 78.53 -51.04 29.36
N VAL A 144 79.47 -51.78 29.95
CA VAL A 144 79.61 -51.95 31.41
C VAL A 144 79.96 -50.66 32.17
N ASN A 145 80.51 -49.66 31.47
CA ASN A 145 80.87 -48.36 32.03
C ASN A 145 79.74 -47.31 31.97
N ALA A 146 78.55 -47.70 31.52
CA ALA A 146 77.37 -46.85 31.43
C ALA A 146 76.36 -47.13 32.55
N LYS A 147 75.48 -46.18 32.84
CA LYS A 147 74.29 -46.35 33.70
C LYS A 147 73.02 -46.27 32.88
N ILE A 148 71.92 -46.82 33.41
CA ILE A 148 70.61 -46.70 32.77
C ILE A 148 70.27 -45.22 32.58
N GLY A 149 69.90 -44.84 31.36
CA GLY A 149 69.58 -43.46 31.00
C GLY A 149 70.78 -42.62 30.57
N ASP A 150 72.00 -43.15 30.55
CA ASP A 150 73.14 -42.47 29.90
C ASP A 150 72.96 -42.44 28.38
N VAL A 151 73.42 -41.37 27.73
CA VAL A 151 73.36 -41.26 26.27
C VAL A 151 74.61 -41.93 25.70
N LEU A 152 74.44 -43.11 25.10
CA LEU A 152 75.54 -43.89 24.53
C LEU A 152 75.97 -43.33 23.17
N GLY A 153 75.02 -42.77 22.43
CA GLY A 153 75.24 -42.20 21.12
C GLY A 153 74.07 -41.32 20.70
N VAL A 154 74.17 -40.77 19.51
CA VAL A 154 73.13 -39.92 18.92
C VAL A 154 72.92 -40.35 17.48
N VAL A 155 71.67 -40.49 17.05
CA VAL A 155 71.32 -40.67 15.65
C VAL A 155 70.80 -39.34 15.12
N GLU A 156 71.50 -38.81 14.14
CA GLU A 156 71.11 -37.62 13.41
C GLU A 156 70.49 -38.04 12.08
N VAL A 157 69.37 -37.43 11.74
CA VAL A 157 68.68 -37.57 10.46
C VAL A 157 68.48 -36.17 9.89
N LYS A 158 69.19 -35.85 8.81
CA LYS A 158 69.00 -34.62 8.03
C LYS A 158 68.11 -34.94 6.83
N TYR A 159 67.00 -34.23 6.73
CA TYR A 159 66.06 -34.31 5.61
C TYR A 159 66.10 -33.02 4.81
N ASN A 160 66.39 -33.12 3.52
CA ASN A 160 66.43 -31.94 2.64
C ASN A 160 65.02 -31.59 2.17
N LEU A 161 64.42 -30.56 2.77
CA LEU A 161 63.07 -30.09 2.42
C LEU A 161 63.04 -29.54 0.99
N GLY A 162 64.11 -28.86 0.53
CA GLY A 162 64.15 -28.18 -0.77
C GLY A 162 64.06 -29.08 -2.01
N LYS A 163 64.65 -30.28 -1.96
CA LYS A 163 64.61 -31.24 -3.09
C LYS A 163 63.21 -31.81 -3.34
N PHE A 164 62.40 -31.94 -2.30
CA PHE A 164 61.00 -32.42 -2.43
C PHE A 164 60.01 -31.26 -2.58
N SER A 165 60.22 -30.16 -1.82
CA SER A 165 59.36 -28.95 -1.84
C SER A 165 59.27 -28.35 -3.23
N SER A 166 60.38 -28.16 -3.95
CA SER A 166 60.34 -27.46 -5.24
C SER A 166 59.52 -28.17 -6.33
N SER A 167 59.43 -29.50 -6.30
CA SER A 167 58.59 -30.26 -7.22
C SER A 167 57.13 -30.30 -6.75
N ALA A 168 56.90 -30.54 -5.46
CA ALA A 168 55.56 -30.56 -4.88
C ALA A 168 54.87 -29.19 -4.95
N GLU A 169 55.60 -28.10 -4.70
CA GLU A 169 55.11 -26.72 -4.82
C GLU A 169 54.78 -26.36 -6.27
N LYS A 170 55.56 -26.84 -7.25
CA LYS A 170 55.26 -26.63 -8.68
C LYS A 170 53.99 -27.36 -9.09
N GLU A 171 53.86 -28.64 -8.73
CA GLU A 171 52.66 -29.43 -9.05
C GLU A 171 51.42 -28.87 -8.33
N PHE A 172 51.55 -28.49 -7.07
CA PHE A 172 50.49 -27.82 -6.31
C PHE A 172 50.08 -26.49 -6.95
N SER A 173 51.04 -25.66 -7.36
CA SER A 173 50.77 -24.39 -8.03
C SER A 173 50.10 -24.58 -9.39
N LYS A 174 50.51 -25.58 -10.18
CA LYS A 174 49.85 -25.93 -11.45
C LYS A 174 48.41 -26.39 -11.23
N ALA A 175 48.19 -27.30 -10.27
CA ALA A 175 46.86 -27.81 -9.96
C ALA A 175 45.91 -26.67 -9.55
N LEU A 176 46.39 -25.73 -8.74
CA LEU A 176 45.60 -24.59 -8.33
C LEU A 176 45.33 -23.60 -9.48
N LEU A 177 46.32 -23.37 -10.36
CA LEU A 177 46.15 -22.51 -11.52
C LEU A 177 45.03 -23.03 -12.44
N LEU A 178 44.87 -24.35 -12.53
CA LEU A 178 43.77 -25.00 -13.24
C LEU A 178 42.39 -24.71 -12.63
N THR A 179 42.32 -24.40 -11.32
CA THR A 179 41.07 -24.12 -10.59
C THR A 179 40.65 -22.66 -10.61
N ILE A 180 41.52 -21.73 -11.01
CA ILE A 180 41.23 -20.28 -11.10
C ILE A 180 39.95 -19.95 -11.90
N PRO A 181 39.69 -20.57 -13.06
CA PRO A 181 38.52 -20.22 -13.86
C PRO A 181 37.20 -20.61 -13.19
N LEU A 182 37.20 -21.63 -12.31
CA LEU A 182 35.98 -22.19 -11.75
C LEU A 182 35.21 -21.18 -10.87
N PRO A 183 35.82 -20.51 -9.88
CA PRO A 183 35.16 -19.42 -9.15
C PRO A 183 34.66 -18.33 -10.08
N LEU A 184 35.47 -17.90 -11.06
CA LEU A 184 35.10 -16.83 -11.99
C LEU A 184 33.83 -17.18 -12.79
N ILE A 185 33.74 -18.42 -13.27
CA ILE A 185 32.55 -18.94 -13.96
C ILE A 185 31.33 -18.95 -13.04
N VAL A 186 31.47 -19.45 -11.81
CA VAL A 186 30.38 -19.49 -10.82
C VAL A 186 29.85 -18.09 -10.55
N VAL A 187 30.73 -17.10 -10.34
CA VAL A 187 30.25 -15.75 -10.04
C VAL A 187 29.64 -15.06 -11.27
N ILE A 188 30.13 -15.32 -12.49
CA ILE A 188 29.48 -14.86 -13.73
C ILE A 188 28.07 -15.45 -13.86
N LEU A 189 27.89 -16.74 -13.57
CA LEU A 189 26.59 -17.40 -13.62
C LEU A 189 25.60 -16.82 -12.59
N ILE A 190 26.04 -16.61 -11.34
CA ILE A 190 25.23 -15.97 -10.29
C ILE A 190 24.85 -14.55 -10.73
N GLY A 191 25.81 -13.77 -11.22
CA GLY A 191 25.57 -12.41 -11.69
C GLY A 191 24.57 -12.36 -12.85
N TYR A 192 24.66 -13.29 -13.79
CA TYR A 192 23.69 -13.44 -14.88
C TYR A 192 22.28 -13.75 -14.35
N PHE A 193 22.16 -14.72 -13.46
CA PHE A 193 20.88 -15.15 -12.89
C PHE A 193 20.18 -14.03 -12.10
N ILE A 194 20.93 -13.31 -11.25
CA ILE A 194 20.41 -12.16 -10.50
C ILE A 194 19.97 -11.05 -11.47
N THR A 195 20.78 -10.74 -12.48
CA THR A 195 20.46 -9.69 -13.45
C THR A 195 19.17 -9.98 -14.21
N GLU A 196 18.99 -11.22 -14.71
CA GLU A 196 17.77 -11.60 -15.44
C GLU A 196 16.53 -11.59 -14.53
N ARG A 197 16.67 -11.99 -13.26
CA ARG A 197 15.58 -11.87 -12.28
C ARG A 197 15.16 -10.42 -12.05
N ILE A 198 16.12 -9.52 -11.81
CA ILE A 198 15.85 -8.10 -11.61
C ILE A 198 15.19 -7.49 -12.85
N LYS A 199 15.70 -7.81 -14.04
CA LYS A 199 15.15 -7.33 -15.31
C LYS A 199 13.71 -7.78 -15.52
N THR A 200 13.38 -9.01 -15.15
CA THR A 200 12.02 -9.54 -15.24
C THR A 200 11.08 -8.80 -14.27
N GLY A 201 11.51 -8.58 -13.03
CA GLY A 201 10.76 -7.78 -12.06
C GLY A 201 10.49 -6.35 -12.53
N LEU A 202 11.52 -5.67 -13.04
CA LEU A 202 11.42 -4.33 -13.63
C LEU A 202 10.49 -4.27 -14.84
N LYS A 203 10.57 -5.28 -15.73
CA LYS A 203 9.69 -5.34 -16.91
C LYS A 203 8.22 -5.50 -16.50
N LYS A 204 7.95 -6.31 -15.46
CA LYS A 204 6.61 -6.48 -14.90
C LYS A 204 6.10 -5.17 -14.31
N LEU A 205 6.94 -4.47 -13.52
CA LEU A 205 6.60 -3.18 -12.91
C LEU A 205 6.30 -2.12 -13.99
N ASN A 206 7.19 -1.96 -14.98
CA ASN A 206 6.99 -1.01 -16.07
C ASN A 206 5.74 -1.34 -16.90
N GLY A 207 5.48 -2.63 -17.18
CA GLY A 207 4.27 -3.02 -17.90
C GLY A 207 2.99 -2.64 -17.17
N THR A 208 2.95 -2.80 -15.84
CA THR A 208 1.82 -2.34 -15.02
C THR A 208 1.66 -0.83 -15.07
N ILE A 209 2.76 -0.05 -15.14
CA ILE A 209 2.71 1.42 -15.20
C ILE A 209 2.35 1.93 -16.61
N GLU A 210 2.89 1.36 -17.68
CA GLU A 210 2.63 1.79 -19.07
C GLU A 210 1.18 1.53 -19.51
N ASN A 211 0.52 0.54 -18.91
CA ASN A 211 -0.89 0.25 -19.19
C ASN A 211 -1.86 1.25 -18.54
N ILE A 212 -1.37 2.26 -17.81
CA ILE A 212 -2.20 3.29 -17.18
C ILE A 212 -2.44 4.41 -18.21
N SER A 213 -3.55 4.31 -18.94
CA SER A 213 -4.03 5.39 -19.79
C SER A 213 -5.31 6.06 -19.26
N GLU A 214 -6.12 5.34 -18.48
CA GLU A 214 -7.44 5.80 -18.04
C GLU A 214 -7.64 5.71 -16.52
N LEU A 215 -8.59 6.52 -16.01
CA LEU A 215 -8.94 6.56 -14.59
C LEU A 215 -9.47 5.22 -14.05
N GLU A 216 -10.11 4.41 -14.91
CA GLU A 216 -10.55 3.05 -14.56
C GLU A 216 -9.39 2.09 -14.29
N ASP A 217 -8.23 2.31 -14.92
CA ASP A 217 -7.07 1.43 -14.78
C ASP A 217 -6.38 1.59 -13.42
N PHE A 218 -6.47 2.77 -12.80
CA PHE A 218 -6.00 2.98 -11.42
C PHE A 218 -6.72 2.09 -10.40
N ARG A 219 -8.03 1.89 -10.55
CA ARG A 219 -8.81 1.02 -9.66
C ARG A 219 -8.47 -0.46 -9.85
N LYS A 220 -8.03 -0.87 -11.04
CA LYS A 220 -7.55 -2.24 -11.27
C LYS A 220 -6.23 -2.48 -10.53
N ILE A 221 -5.28 -1.55 -10.62
CA ILE A 221 -3.97 -1.66 -9.94
C ILE A 221 -4.10 -1.77 -8.42
N LEU A 222 -5.04 -1.03 -7.81
CA LEU A 222 -5.31 -1.11 -6.38
C LEU A 222 -5.77 -2.51 -5.93
N LYS A 223 -6.36 -3.30 -6.84
CA LYS A 223 -6.83 -4.67 -6.57
C LYS A 223 -5.84 -5.75 -6.97
N GLU A 224 -4.81 -5.43 -7.75
CA GLU A 224 -3.82 -6.41 -8.17
C GLU A 224 -2.84 -6.73 -7.05
N ASP A 225 -2.76 -8.02 -6.70
CA ASP A 225 -1.74 -8.55 -5.81
C ASP A 225 -0.59 -9.12 -6.64
N ILE A 226 0.40 -8.26 -6.93
CA ILE A 226 1.55 -8.61 -7.76
C ILE A 226 2.77 -8.83 -6.88
N ASN A 227 3.27 -10.07 -6.87
CA ASN A 227 4.59 -10.37 -6.30
C ASN A 227 5.69 -10.21 -7.37
N PHE A 228 6.69 -9.37 -7.07
CA PHE A 228 7.86 -9.08 -7.90
C PHE A 228 9.12 -9.87 -7.48
N MET A 229 8.98 -10.86 -6.59
CA MET A 229 10.04 -11.70 -5.99
C MET A 229 11.08 -11.00 -5.12
N PHE A 230 11.21 -9.67 -5.23
CA PHE A 230 12.05 -8.84 -4.37
C PHE A 230 11.15 -8.01 -3.47
N ASP A 231 11.41 -8.05 -2.16
CA ASP A 231 10.62 -7.31 -1.18
C ASP A 231 10.69 -5.80 -1.43
N GLU A 232 11.82 -5.29 -1.89
CA GLU A 232 12.00 -3.87 -2.22
C GLU A 232 11.09 -3.43 -3.38
N PHE A 233 10.84 -4.31 -4.35
CA PHE A 233 9.91 -4.01 -5.45
C PHE A 233 8.45 -4.14 -5.00
N ASN A 234 8.15 -5.07 -4.09
CA ASN A 234 6.82 -5.20 -3.50
C ASN A 234 6.49 -3.95 -2.65
N GLU A 235 7.43 -3.48 -1.82
CA GLU A 235 7.26 -2.26 -1.01
C GLU A 235 7.07 -1.01 -1.89
N LEU A 236 7.89 -0.87 -2.94
CA LEU A 236 7.76 0.23 -3.90
C LEU A 236 6.41 0.21 -4.63
N PHE A 237 5.91 -0.98 -4.98
CA PHE A 237 4.59 -1.12 -5.59
C PHE A 237 3.45 -0.75 -4.63
N GLU A 238 3.56 -1.12 -3.35
CA GLU A 238 2.60 -0.69 -2.32
C GLU A 238 2.60 0.83 -2.10
N ASP A 239 3.77 1.47 -2.15
CA ASP A 239 3.83 2.93 -2.09
C ASP A 239 3.23 3.61 -3.33
N ILE A 240 3.42 3.02 -4.52
CA ILE A 240 2.73 3.47 -5.73
C ILE A 240 1.20 3.33 -5.55
N LYS A 241 0.71 2.21 -5.01
CA LYS A 241 -0.73 2.04 -4.72
C LYS A 241 -1.26 3.13 -3.81
N LYS A 242 -0.54 3.49 -2.74
CA LYS A 242 -0.94 4.61 -1.84
C LYS A 242 -1.03 5.94 -2.59
N ILE A 243 -0.09 6.23 -3.49
CA ILE A 243 -0.11 7.45 -4.30
C ILE A 243 -1.29 7.43 -5.28
N VAL A 244 -1.50 6.30 -5.96
CA VAL A 244 -2.64 6.10 -6.87
C VAL A 244 -3.96 6.28 -6.13
N GLN A 245 -4.10 5.74 -4.92
CA GLN A 245 -5.29 5.95 -4.08
C GLN A 245 -5.52 7.44 -3.82
N LYS A 246 -4.50 8.18 -3.39
CA LYS A 246 -4.61 9.63 -3.17
C LYS A 246 -4.98 10.40 -4.43
N LEU A 247 -4.45 10.01 -5.59
CA LEU A 247 -4.79 10.63 -6.87
C LEU A 247 -6.25 10.35 -7.26
N CYS A 248 -6.74 9.12 -7.04
CA CYS A 248 -8.15 8.81 -7.23
C CYS A 248 -9.04 9.66 -6.33
N ASP A 249 -8.68 9.84 -5.06
CA ASP A 249 -9.46 10.66 -4.13
C ASP A 249 -9.52 12.13 -4.60
N ILE A 250 -8.39 12.71 -5.05
CA ILE A 250 -8.34 14.09 -5.57
C ILE A 250 -9.08 14.26 -6.90
N ALA A 251 -8.95 13.29 -7.82
CA ALA A 251 -9.61 13.34 -9.12
C ALA A 251 -11.14 13.29 -8.97
N VAL A 252 -11.61 12.47 -8.03
CA VAL A 252 -13.01 12.41 -7.63
C VAL A 252 -13.48 13.80 -7.19
N ASP A 253 -12.78 14.47 -6.27
CA ASP A 253 -13.19 15.79 -5.77
C ASP A 253 -13.40 16.81 -6.90
N LYS A 254 -12.55 16.77 -7.95
CA LYS A 254 -12.68 17.66 -9.12
C LYS A 254 -13.94 17.40 -9.94
N GLU A 255 -14.25 16.15 -10.25
CA GLU A 255 -15.46 15.79 -11.01
C GLU A 255 -16.74 16.21 -10.25
N ILE A 256 -16.74 16.05 -8.92
CA ILE A 256 -17.85 16.50 -8.07
C ILE A 256 -18.00 18.02 -8.13
N LEU A 257 -16.91 18.77 -8.00
CA LEU A 257 -16.89 20.23 -8.09
C LEU A 257 -17.38 20.74 -9.46
N GLU A 258 -16.92 20.16 -10.56
CA GLU A 258 -17.38 20.53 -11.90
C GLU A 258 -18.87 20.24 -12.10
N PHE A 259 -19.36 19.13 -11.54
CA PHE A 259 -20.78 18.80 -11.57
C PHE A 259 -21.61 19.77 -10.72
N GLU A 260 -21.15 20.12 -9.52
CA GLU A 260 -21.80 21.10 -8.65
C GLU A 260 -21.84 22.49 -9.31
N ILE A 261 -20.75 22.93 -9.95
CA ILE A 261 -20.72 24.18 -10.73
C ILE A 261 -21.73 24.15 -11.88
N LYS A 262 -21.79 23.06 -12.66
CA LYS A 262 -22.78 22.92 -13.76
C LYS A 262 -24.21 22.92 -13.26
N LEU A 263 -24.47 22.31 -12.11
CA LEU A 263 -25.77 22.41 -11.46
C LEU A 263 -26.06 23.87 -11.07
N LEU A 264 -25.10 24.54 -10.41
CA LEU A 264 -25.18 25.95 -10.02
C LEU A 264 -25.49 26.90 -11.19
N GLU A 265 -24.85 26.72 -12.33
CA GLU A 265 -25.10 27.53 -13.54
C GLU A 265 -26.53 27.38 -14.09
N LYS A 266 -27.15 26.22 -13.89
CA LYS A 266 -28.54 25.99 -14.30
C LYS A 266 -29.56 26.56 -13.30
N PHE A 267 -29.13 27.03 -12.12
CA PHE A 267 -29.98 27.60 -11.06
C PHE A 267 -30.20 29.13 -11.17
N ILE A 268 -30.25 29.69 -12.39
CA ILE A 268 -30.73 31.08 -12.55
C ILE A 268 -32.23 31.10 -12.25
N LEU A 269 -32.59 31.55 -11.05
CA LEU A 269 -33.96 31.74 -10.62
C LEU A 269 -34.59 32.91 -11.39
N THR A 270 -35.29 32.60 -12.49
CA THR A 270 -36.12 33.58 -13.21
C THR A 270 -37.55 33.54 -12.71
N SER A 271 -38.31 34.61 -12.97
CA SER A 271 -39.74 34.71 -12.65
C SER A 271 -40.57 33.58 -13.28
N ASP A 272 -40.17 33.09 -14.44
CA ASP A 272 -40.86 31.99 -15.13
C ASP A 272 -40.64 30.65 -14.42
N VAL A 273 -39.42 30.40 -13.94
CA VAL A 273 -39.07 29.19 -13.17
C VAL A 273 -39.85 29.11 -11.86
N ILE A 274 -40.19 30.24 -11.24
CA ILE A 274 -40.98 30.27 -10.01
C ILE A 274 -42.43 29.88 -10.25
N LYS A 275 -43.02 30.27 -11.39
CA LYS A 275 -44.40 29.92 -11.74
C LYS A 275 -44.56 28.42 -12.00
N ASP A 276 -43.63 27.83 -12.75
CA ASP A 276 -43.66 26.43 -13.16
C ASP A 276 -42.56 25.59 -12.47
N TRP A 277 -42.39 25.80 -11.16
CA TRP A 277 -41.30 25.19 -10.39
C TRP A 277 -41.27 23.65 -10.45
N LYS A 278 -42.43 23.01 -10.59
CA LYS A 278 -42.54 21.55 -10.75
C LYS A 278 -41.86 21.07 -12.02
N GLU A 279 -42.03 21.81 -13.12
CA GLU A 279 -41.40 21.50 -14.41
C GLU A 279 -39.90 21.71 -14.36
N TYR A 280 -39.46 22.74 -13.65
CA TYR A 280 -38.05 22.97 -13.38
C TYR A 280 -37.39 21.83 -12.59
N VAL A 281 -38.04 21.33 -11.52
CA VAL A 281 -37.53 20.17 -10.75
C VAL A 281 -37.48 18.91 -11.62
N MET A 282 -38.45 18.71 -12.53
CA MET A 282 -38.42 17.60 -13.49
C MET A 282 -37.26 17.70 -14.48
N MET A 283 -36.95 18.90 -15.00
CA MET A 283 -35.78 19.12 -15.85
C MET A 283 -34.47 18.85 -15.09
N LEU A 284 -34.37 19.30 -13.85
CA LEU A 284 -33.20 19.03 -13.00
C LEU A 284 -33.02 17.53 -12.74
N LEU A 285 -34.10 16.80 -12.46
CA LEU A 285 -34.06 15.34 -12.31
C LEU A 285 -33.51 14.67 -13.58
N ALA A 286 -33.96 15.09 -14.76
CA ALA A 286 -33.44 14.55 -16.02
C ALA A 286 -31.93 14.83 -16.21
N GLU A 287 -31.46 16.00 -15.80
CA GLU A 287 -30.03 16.35 -15.87
C GLU A 287 -29.18 15.59 -14.85
N ILE A 288 -29.64 15.49 -13.59
CA ILE A 288 -28.97 14.70 -12.56
C ILE A 288 -28.88 13.23 -12.99
N ASN A 289 -29.95 12.70 -13.60
CA ASN A 289 -30.00 11.32 -14.07
C ASN A 289 -29.02 10.99 -15.21
N LYS A 290 -28.49 11.99 -15.93
CA LYS A 290 -27.40 11.79 -16.91
C LYS A 290 -26.07 11.42 -16.24
N VAL A 291 -25.90 11.78 -14.98
CA VAL A 291 -24.65 11.58 -14.21
C VAL A 291 -24.84 10.48 -13.16
N ILE A 292 -25.93 10.53 -12.39
CA ILE A 292 -26.25 9.56 -11.35
C ILE A 292 -27.63 8.96 -11.62
N PRO A 293 -27.74 7.63 -11.82
CA PRO A 293 -29.01 6.94 -11.96
C PRO A 293 -29.94 7.27 -10.77
N THR A 294 -30.91 8.12 -11.04
CA THR A 294 -31.86 8.67 -10.06
C THR A 294 -33.26 8.46 -10.60
N TYR A 295 -34.07 7.73 -9.85
CA TYR A 295 -35.39 7.31 -10.31
C TYR A 295 -36.47 8.29 -9.88
N SER A 296 -36.28 8.90 -8.72
CA SER A 296 -37.20 9.87 -8.15
C SER A 296 -36.48 10.90 -7.30
N ILE A 297 -37.09 12.08 -7.22
CA ILE A 297 -36.80 13.11 -6.22
C ILE A 297 -38.12 13.37 -5.53
N PHE A 298 -38.11 13.62 -4.23
CA PHE A 298 -39.29 14.08 -3.52
C PHE A 298 -38.98 15.33 -2.74
N SER A 299 -40.01 16.14 -2.55
CA SER A 299 -39.99 17.29 -1.67
C SER A 299 -41.21 17.26 -0.75
N ILE A 300 -41.00 17.60 0.51
CA ILE A 300 -42.02 17.61 1.55
C ILE A 300 -42.02 18.99 2.13
N PHE A 301 -43.16 19.65 2.08
CA PHE A 301 -43.36 20.95 2.68
C PHE A 301 -44.47 20.89 3.71
N LYS A 302 -44.21 21.47 4.87
CA LYS A 302 -45.23 21.68 5.91
C LYS A 302 -45.85 23.07 5.73
N GLU A 303 -47.15 23.13 5.51
CA GLU A 303 -47.93 24.36 5.37
C GLU A 303 -49.18 24.29 6.27
N GLU A 304 -49.28 25.20 7.24
CA GLU A 304 -50.44 25.33 8.16
C GLU A 304 -50.89 24.03 8.87
N GLY A 305 -50.00 23.04 8.99
CA GLY A 305 -50.29 21.74 9.61
C GLY A 305 -50.54 20.60 8.62
N ILE A 306 -50.70 20.91 7.33
CA ILE A 306 -50.80 19.94 6.23
C ILE A 306 -49.40 19.69 5.67
N TYR A 307 -49.11 18.43 5.35
CA TYR A 307 -47.86 18.06 4.66
C TYR A 307 -48.16 17.80 3.19
N GLU A 308 -47.64 18.67 2.34
CA GLU A 308 -47.67 18.53 0.90
C GLU A 308 -46.43 17.75 0.46
N VAL A 309 -46.61 16.55 -0.09
CA VAL A 309 -45.53 15.69 -0.57
C VAL A 309 -45.58 15.65 -2.09
N GLU A 310 -44.54 16.16 -2.73
CA GLU A 310 -44.38 16.17 -4.18
C GLU A 310 -43.30 15.16 -4.57
N VAL A 311 -43.67 14.11 -5.29
CA VAL A 311 -42.76 13.08 -5.81
C VAL A 311 -42.60 13.26 -7.30
N PHE A 312 -41.37 13.49 -7.74
CA PHE A 312 -40.97 13.65 -9.13
C PHE A 312 -40.30 12.36 -9.61
N TRP A 313 -40.85 11.74 -10.64
CA TRP A 313 -40.32 10.53 -11.24
C TRP A 313 -39.64 10.84 -12.58
N ILE A 314 -38.53 10.18 -12.86
CA ILE A 314 -37.88 10.33 -14.18
C ILE A 314 -38.76 9.78 -15.30
N GLY A 315 -39.50 8.70 -15.04
CA GLY A 315 -40.44 8.07 -15.97
C GLY A 315 -41.61 7.45 -15.22
N LYS A 316 -42.57 6.87 -15.94
CA LYS A 316 -43.77 6.27 -15.34
C LYS A 316 -43.40 5.09 -14.43
N PRO A 317 -43.66 5.16 -13.11
CA PRO A 317 -43.36 4.07 -12.19
C PRO A 317 -44.38 2.94 -12.32
N SER A 318 -43.97 1.71 -11.96
CA SER A 318 -44.92 0.62 -11.77
C SER A 318 -45.77 0.86 -10.51
N GLU A 319 -46.98 0.30 -10.46
CA GLU A 319 -47.88 0.46 -9.32
C GLU A 319 -47.25 -0.04 -8.01
N LYS A 320 -46.49 -1.16 -8.08
CA LYS A 320 -45.71 -1.68 -6.95
C LYS A 320 -44.65 -0.70 -6.47
N LEU A 321 -43.91 -0.09 -7.40
CA LEU A 321 -42.84 0.86 -7.08
C LEU A 321 -43.40 2.12 -6.42
N ARG A 322 -44.54 2.60 -6.92
CA ARG A 322 -45.25 3.76 -6.37
C ARG A 322 -45.65 3.51 -4.91
N ILE A 323 -46.36 2.40 -4.65
CA ILE A 323 -46.80 2.04 -3.28
C ILE A 323 -45.60 1.93 -2.34
N ARG A 324 -44.52 1.27 -2.78
CA ARG A 324 -43.31 1.11 -1.96
C ARG A 324 -42.62 2.43 -1.65
N ALA A 325 -42.54 3.34 -2.63
CA ALA A 325 -41.99 4.66 -2.40
C ALA A 325 -42.83 5.45 -1.39
N GLU A 326 -44.17 5.40 -1.49
CA GLU A 326 -45.06 6.05 -0.54
C GLU A 326 -44.87 5.51 0.90
N GLU A 327 -44.66 4.20 1.08
CA GLU A 327 -44.34 3.60 2.38
C GLU A 327 -43.03 4.14 2.96
N ILE A 328 -41.95 4.15 2.16
CA ILE A 328 -40.64 4.64 2.61
C ILE A 328 -40.72 6.13 2.96
N LEU A 329 -41.45 6.92 2.17
CA LEU A 329 -41.68 8.33 2.47
C LEU A 329 -42.41 8.51 3.80
N LYS A 330 -43.48 7.76 4.04
CA LYS A 330 -44.20 7.79 5.33
C LYS A 330 -43.34 7.39 6.52
N GLU A 331 -42.41 6.44 6.35
CA GLU A 331 -41.41 6.11 7.38
C GLU A 331 -40.44 7.28 7.61
N LYS A 332 -39.86 7.83 6.54
CA LYS A 332 -38.89 8.93 6.63
C LYS A 332 -39.48 10.20 7.24
N ILE A 333 -40.74 10.53 6.94
CA ILE A 333 -41.44 11.67 7.53
C ILE A 333 -41.68 11.43 9.03
N ARG A 334 -42.07 10.22 9.43
CA ARG A 334 -42.26 9.86 10.85
C ARG A 334 -40.94 9.98 11.62
N GLU A 335 -39.83 9.55 11.03
CA GLU A 335 -38.50 9.68 11.63
C GLU A 335 -38.07 11.15 11.84
N HIS A 336 -38.35 12.04 10.89
CA HIS A 336 -37.75 13.40 10.87
C HIS A 336 -38.68 14.52 11.36
N PHE A 337 -40.01 14.37 11.29
CA PHE A 337 -40.97 15.43 11.62
C PHE A 337 -41.90 15.13 12.81
N ALA A 338 -41.76 13.96 13.46
CA ALA A 338 -42.57 13.57 14.62
C ALA A 338 -44.09 13.75 14.38
N LEU A 339 -44.61 13.18 13.28
CA LEU A 339 -46.03 13.18 12.92
C LEU A 339 -46.91 12.67 14.08
N LYS A 340 -48.01 13.36 14.37
CA LYS A 340 -49.14 12.77 15.11
C LYS A 340 -50.02 12.03 14.12
N HIS A 341 -50.75 11.00 14.58
CA HIS A 341 -51.47 10.03 13.74
C HIS A 341 -52.58 10.62 12.82
N GLU A 342 -52.83 11.93 12.84
CA GLU A 342 -53.96 12.60 12.17
C GLU A 342 -53.56 13.66 11.13
N ASP A 343 -52.28 13.87 10.86
CA ASP A 343 -51.86 14.87 9.86
C ASP A 343 -52.17 14.35 8.43
N ILE A 344 -53.01 15.09 7.69
CA ILE A 344 -53.40 14.76 6.31
C ILE A 344 -52.16 14.89 5.40
N LEU A 345 -51.82 13.80 4.72
CA LEU A 345 -50.69 13.70 3.81
C LEU A 345 -51.19 13.66 2.36
N GLU A 346 -51.03 14.76 1.64
CA GLU A 346 -51.35 14.82 0.21
C GLU A 346 -50.09 14.46 -0.59
N ILE A 347 -50.10 13.30 -1.27
CA ILE A 347 -48.98 12.84 -2.10
C ILE A 347 -49.31 13.08 -3.57
N ASN A 348 -48.62 14.04 -4.15
CA ASN A 348 -48.68 14.39 -5.57
C ASN A 348 -47.54 13.71 -6.32
N HIS A 349 -47.85 13.07 -7.45
CA HIS A 349 -46.83 12.44 -8.30
C HIS A 349 -46.74 13.14 -9.65
N ASN A 350 -45.52 13.55 -10.00
CA ASN A 350 -45.16 14.24 -11.22
C ASN A 350 -44.21 13.34 -12.05
N ILE A 351 -44.33 13.35 -13.37
CA ILE A 351 -43.55 12.48 -14.27
C ILE A 351 -42.82 13.36 -15.30
N ALA A 352 -41.48 13.31 -15.29
CA ALA A 352 -40.64 14.09 -16.18
C ALA A 352 -40.71 13.61 -17.64
N GLU A 353 -40.33 12.36 -17.91
CA GLU A 353 -40.38 11.77 -19.26
C GLU A 353 -41.60 10.86 -19.40
N LYS A 354 -42.69 11.40 -19.97
CA LYS A 354 -43.99 10.69 -20.08
C LYS A 354 -43.92 9.41 -20.93
N ASP A 355 -42.99 9.34 -21.89
CA ASP A 355 -42.82 8.21 -22.80
C ASP A 355 -41.92 7.09 -22.26
N LYS A 356 -41.27 7.31 -21.11
CA LYS A 356 -40.34 6.38 -20.49
C LYS A 356 -41.02 5.64 -19.35
N CYS A 357 -40.98 4.31 -19.38
CA CYS A 357 -41.41 3.48 -18.26
C CYS A 357 -40.19 3.03 -17.44
N ILE A 358 -40.32 3.08 -16.11
CA ILE A 358 -39.34 2.46 -15.21
C ILE A 358 -39.65 0.96 -15.17
N LEU A 359 -39.16 0.22 -16.17
CA LEU A 359 -39.33 -1.23 -16.30
C LEU A 359 -38.15 -1.97 -15.66
N ASN A 360 -38.48 -3.00 -14.88
CA ASN A 360 -37.57 -3.90 -14.13
C ASN A 360 -36.88 -3.27 -12.92
N LEU A 361 -37.58 -3.30 -11.79
CA LEU A 361 -36.91 -3.32 -10.48
C LEU A 361 -37.46 -4.51 -9.67
N GLU A 362 -36.69 -5.59 -9.49
CA GLU A 362 -37.09 -6.78 -8.74
C GLU A 362 -36.85 -6.59 -7.22
N ASN A 363 -37.94 -6.39 -6.48
CA ASN A 363 -38.10 -6.63 -5.04
C ASN A 363 -37.15 -6.00 -4.00
N ASN A 364 -36.13 -5.18 -4.33
CA ASN A 364 -35.32 -4.51 -3.27
C ASN A 364 -34.54 -3.24 -3.67
N GLU A 365 -35.01 -2.41 -4.60
CA GLU A 365 -34.08 -1.66 -5.46
C GLU A 365 -34.08 -0.12 -5.40
N ILE A 366 -34.87 0.54 -4.54
CA ILE A 366 -34.76 1.99 -4.29
C ILE A 366 -34.72 2.28 -2.80
N ASP A 367 -33.72 3.04 -2.38
CA ASP A 367 -33.62 3.64 -1.06
C ASP A 367 -33.55 5.17 -1.20
N TYR A 368 -34.08 5.89 -0.22
CA TYR A 368 -34.14 7.35 -0.26
C TYR A 368 -33.09 7.96 0.66
N GLN A 369 -32.20 8.77 0.08
CA GLN A 369 -31.34 9.68 0.83
C GLN A 369 -32.08 10.99 1.05
N VAL A 370 -32.08 11.50 2.28
CA VAL A 370 -32.92 12.64 2.69
C VAL A 370 -32.06 13.72 3.34
N LYS A 371 -32.44 14.97 3.12
CA LYS A 371 -31.86 16.13 3.79
C LYS A 371 -32.97 17.08 4.21
N THR A 372 -32.85 17.62 5.42
CA THR A 372 -33.91 18.41 6.06
C THR A 372 -33.47 19.87 6.18
N LEU A 373 -34.41 20.79 5.95
CA LEU A 373 -34.26 22.23 6.12
C LEU A 373 -35.48 22.76 6.89
N PHE A 374 -35.23 23.67 7.82
CA PHE A 374 -36.28 24.40 8.51
C PHE A 374 -36.02 25.89 8.34
N LEU A 375 -36.99 26.59 7.75
CA LEU A 375 -36.99 28.04 7.65
C LEU A 375 -37.91 28.62 8.73
N GLU A 376 -37.43 29.61 9.47
CA GLU A 376 -38.21 30.26 10.54
C GLU A 376 -39.26 31.22 9.99
N ASN A 377 -38.95 31.94 8.90
CA ASN A 377 -39.83 32.90 8.22
C ASN A 377 -39.66 32.86 6.70
N PRO A 378 -40.66 32.41 5.92
CA PRO A 378 -41.92 31.78 6.36
C PRO A 378 -41.66 30.44 7.07
N ARG A 379 -42.58 29.99 7.94
CA ARG A 379 -42.50 28.68 8.63
C ARG A 379 -42.68 27.54 7.64
N ILE A 380 -41.63 27.26 6.87
CA ILE A 380 -41.56 26.17 5.90
C ILE A 380 -40.56 25.15 6.43
N GLY A 381 -41.09 24.01 6.89
CA GLY A 381 -40.28 22.80 7.10
C GLY A 381 -40.20 22.06 5.77
N GLY A 382 -38.99 21.88 5.24
CA GLY A 382 -38.71 21.23 3.97
C GLY A 382 -37.88 19.96 4.15
N ILE A 383 -38.34 18.81 3.64
CA ILE A 383 -37.44 17.66 3.39
C ILE A 383 -37.35 17.47 1.90
N VAL A 384 -36.13 17.41 1.39
CA VAL A 384 -35.88 16.93 0.04
C VAL A 384 -35.15 15.62 0.13
N GLY A 385 -35.55 14.66 -0.69
CA GLY A 385 -34.84 13.40 -0.82
C GLY A 385 -34.78 12.91 -2.25
N VAL A 386 -33.82 12.04 -2.52
CA VAL A 386 -33.54 11.48 -3.83
C VAL A 386 -33.54 9.95 -3.71
N GLY A 387 -34.29 9.29 -4.59
CA GLY A 387 -34.41 7.84 -4.69
C GLY A 387 -33.29 7.27 -5.55
N VAL A 388 -32.41 6.49 -4.92
CA VAL A 388 -31.21 5.90 -5.54
C VAL A 388 -31.17 4.38 -5.31
N GLN A 389 -30.41 3.68 -6.15
CA GLN A 389 -30.19 2.24 -5.97
C GLN A 389 -29.38 1.93 -4.69
N PRO A 390 -29.67 0.83 -3.96
CA PRO A 390 -28.95 0.45 -2.75
C PRO A 390 -27.44 0.27 -2.94
N ASP A 391 -26.99 -0.20 -4.11
CA ASP A 391 -25.56 -0.42 -4.37
C ASP A 391 -24.76 0.89 -4.41
N ILE A 392 -25.41 2.03 -4.64
CA ILE A 392 -24.78 3.34 -4.61
C ILE A 392 -24.29 3.70 -3.19
N LYS A 393 -24.89 3.14 -2.12
CA LYS A 393 -24.40 3.31 -0.74
C LYS A 393 -23.00 2.75 -0.49
N LYS A 394 -22.55 1.76 -1.28
CA LYS A 394 -21.21 1.17 -1.11
C LYS A 394 -20.12 2.04 -1.73
N ASP A 395 -20.49 2.95 -2.63
CA ASP A 395 -19.57 3.85 -3.31
C ASP A 395 -19.53 5.21 -2.59
N ARG A 396 -18.50 5.40 -1.76
CA ARG A 396 -18.31 6.61 -0.94
C ARG A 396 -18.27 7.88 -1.79
N THR A 397 -17.74 7.80 -3.01
CA THR A 397 -17.71 8.91 -3.96
C THR A 397 -19.12 9.30 -4.39
N LYS A 398 -19.93 8.32 -4.84
CA LYS A 398 -21.30 8.60 -5.31
C LYS A 398 -22.19 9.11 -4.19
N LEU A 399 -21.98 8.65 -2.95
CA LEU A 399 -22.71 9.12 -1.78
C LEU A 399 -22.42 10.60 -1.48
N LEU A 400 -21.16 11.04 -1.55
CA LEU A 400 -20.80 12.45 -1.40
C LEU A 400 -21.45 13.34 -2.47
N VAL A 401 -21.50 12.87 -3.73
CA VAL A 401 -22.20 13.61 -4.79
C VAL A 401 -23.68 13.74 -4.49
N ILE A 402 -24.34 12.66 -4.06
CA ILE A 402 -25.75 12.69 -3.69
C ILE A 402 -26.00 13.68 -2.55
N GLU A 403 -25.13 13.73 -1.53
CA GLU A 403 -25.24 14.70 -0.44
C GLU A 403 -25.08 16.15 -0.90
N SER A 404 -24.14 16.43 -1.81
CA SER A 404 -23.97 17.76 -2.42
C SER A 404 -25.22 18.14 -3.24
N VAL A 405 -25.67 17.25 -4.13
CA VAL A 405 -26.90 17.43 -4.94
C VAL A 405 -28.12 17.68 -4.07
N LEU A 406 -28.31 16.89 -3.01
CA LEU A 406 -29.40 17.05 -2.05
C LEU A 406 -29.33 18.40 -1.34
N SER A 407 -28.13 18.84 -0.96
CA SER A 407 -27.93 20.17 -0.36
C SER A 407 -28.39 21.27 -1.30
N THR A 408 -28.00 21.18 -2.56
CA THR A 408 -28.30 22.20 -3.55
C THR A 408 -29.77 22.19 -3.94
N LEU A 409 -30.35 21.00 -4.16
CA LEU A 409 -31.79 20.84 -4.40
C LEU A 409 -32.61 21.37 -3.22
N LEU A 410 -32.26 21.05 -1.98
CA LEU A 410 -32.95 21.53 -0.79
C LEU A 410 -32.97 23.05 -0.71
N ASN A 411 -31.82 23.69 -0.96
CA ASN A 411 -31.71 25.14 -1.00
C ASN A 411 -32.57 25.74 -2.13
N VAL A 412 -32.56 25.12 -3.32
CA VAL A 412 -33.29 25.61 -4.50
C VAL A 412 -34.79 25.44 -4.34
N VAL A 413 -35.28 24.23 -4.09
CA VAL A 413 -36.73 23.98 -3.95
C VAL A 413 -37.28 24.75 -2.74
N GLY A 414 -36.52 24.82 -1.64
CA GLY A 414 -36.85 25.67 -0.49
C GLY A 414 -36.98 27.15 -0.86
N SER A 415 -36.01 27.69 -1.59
CA SER A 415 -36.02 29.10 -2.04
C SER A 415 -37.15 29.37 -3.04
N VAL A 416 -37.36 28.50 -4.03
CA VAL A 416 -38.41 28.66 -5.03
C VAL A 416 -39.79 28.60 -4.39
N LYS A 417 -40.06 27.63 -3.50
CA LYS A 417 -41.35 27.53 -2.79
C LYS A 417 -41.56 28.74 -1.87
N ALA A 418 -40.52 29.22 -1.20
CA ALA A 418 -40.59 30.42 -0.38
C ALA A 418 -40.91 31.67 -1.23
N ILE A 419 -40.21 31.88 -2.34
CA ILE A 419 -40.47 33.01 -3.25
C ILE A 419 -41.86 32.88 -3.88
N TYR A 420 -42.25 31.70 -4.37
CA TYR A 420 -43.58 31.45 -4.93
C TYR A 420 -44.68 31.83 -3.94
N ARG A 421 -44.54 31.42 -2.67
CA ARG A 421 -45.47 31.79 -1.60
C ARG A 421 -45.47 33.30 -1.37
N TYR A 422 -44.31 33.93 -1.22
CA TYR A 422 -44.24 35.38 -1.06
C TYR A 422 -44.90 36.12 -2.22
N THR A 423 -44.68 35.68 -3.46
CA THR A 423 -45.31 36.25 -4.65
C THR A 423 -46.82 36.06 -4.61
N LYS A 424 -47.32 34.87 -4.25
CA LYS A 424 -48.75 34.59 -4.12
C LYS A 424 -49.41 35.42 -3.03
N ASP A 425 -48.76 35.53 -1.87
CA ASP A 425 -49.23 36.37 -0.75
C ASP A 425 -49.24 37.85 -1.18
N LEU A 426 -48.19 38.32 -1.86
CA LEU A 426 -48.13 39.68 -2.41
C LEU A 426 -49.21 39.94 -3.45
N GLU A 427 -49.46 39.00 -4.37
CA GLU A 427 -50.55 39.10 -5.35
C GLU A 427 -51.91 39.15 -4.66
N TYR A 428 -52.11 38.32 -3.63
CA TYR A 428 -53.33 38.31 -2.83
C TYR A 428 -53.56 39.65 -2.12
N TYR A 429 -52.57 40.15 -1.39
CA TYR A 429 -52.67 41.45 -0.70
C TYR A 429 -52.67 42.64 -1.67
N ALA A 430 -52.10 42.50 -2.85
CA ALA A 430 -52.19 43.51 -3.90
C ALA A 430 -53.58 43.56 -4.53
N THR A 431 -54.33 42.46 -4.55
CA THR A 431 -55.65 42.41 -5.20
C THR A 431 -56.82 42.60 -4.24
N ARG A 432 -56.63 42.35 -2.95
CA ARG A 432 -57.67 42.44 -1.91
C ARG A 432 -57.49 43.66 -0.99
N ASP A 433 -58.57 44.05 -0.33
CA ASP A 433 -58.56 45.00 0.80
C ASP A 433 -58.13 44.27 2.08
N PRO A 434 -57.12 44.76 2.83
CA PRO A 434 -56.58 44.04 3.99
C PRO A 434 -57.56 43.92 5.17
N LEU A 435 -58.59 44.77 5.25
CA LEU A 435 -59.57 44.69 6.32
C LEU A 435 -60.71 43.73 5.96
N THR A 436 -61.35 43.92 4.79
CA THR A 436 -62.59 43.21 4.45
C THR A 436 -62.37 41.97 3.59
N ASN A 437 -61.17 41.77 3.07
CA ASN A 437 -60.80 40.71 2.14
C ASN A 437 -61.59 40.72 0.80
N LEU A 438 -62.35 41.77 0.50
CA LEU A 438 -62.98 42.01 -0.80
C LEU A 438 -61.93 42.44 -1.83
N TYR A 439 -62.24 42.44 -3.12
CA TYR A 439 -61.36 43.09 -4.11
C TYR A 439 -61.17 44.56 -3.76
N ASN A 440 -59.95 45.07 -3.91
CA ASN A 440 -59.70 46.48 -3.68
C ASN A 440 -60.10 47.34 -4.89
N GLN A 441 -60.05 48.65 -4.71
CA GLN A 441 -60.44 49.63 -5.73
C GLN A 441 -59.69 49.46 -7.06
N ARG A 442 -58.42 49.06 -7.03
CA ARG A 442 -57.63 48.84 -8.26
C ARG A 442 -58.20 47.68 -9.07
N VAL A 443 -58.41 46.53 -8.42
CA VAL A 443 -58.94 45.34 -9.10
C VAL A 443 -60.38 45.55 -9.57
N PHE A 444 -61.18 46.31 -8.82
CA PHE A 444 -62.50 46.75 -9.27
C PHE A 444 -62.44 47.41 -10.65
N TRP A 445 -61.55 48.38 -10.86
CA TRP A 445 -61.43 49.07 -12.15
C TRP A 445 -60.96 48.16 -13.28
N GLU A 446 -60.03 47.24 -12.99
CA GLU A 446 -59.56 46.25 -13.97
C GLU A 446 -60.71 45.33 -14.43
N LEU A 447 -61.46 44.77 -13.47
CA LEU A 447 -62.60 43.90 -13.76
C LEU A 447 -63.75 44.64 -14.44
N ALA A 448 -64.06 45.86 -14.00
CA ALA A 448 -65.10 46.69 -14.61
C ALA A 448 -64.79 47.01 -16.08
N ASN A 449 -63.54 47.39 -16.39
CA ASN A 449 -63.11 47.64 -17.76
C ASN A 449 -63.17 46.37 -18.63
N TYR A 450 -62.74 45.23 -18.08
CA TYR A 450 -62.84 43.94 -18.76
C TYR A 450 -64.30 43.59 -19.10
N GLU A 451 -65.21 43.77 -18.16
CA GLU A 451 -66.63 43.46 -18.32
C GLU A 451 -67.31 44.41 -19.32
N ILE A 452 -66.96 45.70 -19.33
CA ILE A 452 -67.43 46.67 -20.33
C ILE A 452 -67.06 46.22 -21.75
N GLU A 453 -65.80 45.82 -21.97
CA GLU A 453 -65.34 45.37 -23.29
C GLU A 453 -65.92 44.01 -23.69
N ARG A 454 -66.18 43.14 -22.72
CA ARG A 454 -66.85 41.85 -22.95
C ARG A 454 -68.32 42.04 -23.31
N ALA A 455 -69.04 42.89 -22.58
CA ALA A 455 -70.42 43.29 -22.84
C ALA A 455 -70.58 43.88 -24.25
N LYS A 456 -69.67 44.78 -24.68
CA LYS A 456 -69.65 45.32 -26.05
C LYS A 456 -69.46 44.24 -27.11
N ARG A 457 -68.53 43.29 -26.91
CA ARG A 457 -68.24 42.24 -27.89
C ARG A 457 -69.34 41.20 -28.02
N HIS A 458 -69.98 40.85 -26.91
CA HIS A 458 -71.00 39.80 -26.86
C HIS A 458 -72.43 40.35 -26.82
N ASN A 459 -72.58 41.68 -26.88
CA ASN A 459 -73.86 42.40 -26.90
C ASN A 459 -74.82 41.97 -25.77
N TYR A 460 -74.32 41.96 -24.53
CA TYR A 460 -75.14 41.79 -23.33
C TYR A 460 -75.00 42.97 -22.39
N GLU A 461 -75.92 43.07 -21.43
CA GLU A 461 -75.97 44.13 -20.44
C GLU A 461 -75.55 43.60 -19.06
N PHE A 462 -74.86 44.43 -18.28
CA PHE A 462 -74.53 44.17 -16.88
C PHE A 462 -74.90 45.39 -16.03
N SER A 463 -74.96 45.23 -14.71
CA SER A 463 -75.29 46.32 -13.78
C SER A 463 -74.17 46.51 -12.76
N LEU A 464 -73.97 47.77 -12.35
CA LEU A 464 -73.08 48.14 -11.26
C LEU A 464 -73.91 48.67 -10.09
N LEU A 465 -73.65 48.16 -8.89
CA LEU A 465 -74.26 48.63 -7.66
C LEU A 465 -73.16 49.22 -6.75
N VAL A 466 -73.31 50.50 -6.38
CA VAL A 466 -72.44 51.16 -5.41
C VAL A 466 -73.22 51.29 -4.11
N ILE A 467 -72.68 50.71 -3.03
CA ILE A 467 -73.32 50.65 -1.71
C ILE A 467 -72.47 51.47 -0.75
N ASP A 468 -73.10 52.36 0.01
CA ASP A 468 -72.48 53.10 1.12
C ASP A 468 -73.18 52.72 2.44
N LEU A 469 -72.44 52.80 3.54
CA LEU A 469 -72.95 52.46 4.87
C LEU A 469 -73.45 53.72 5.58
N ASP A 470 -74.77 53.86 5.63
CA ASP A 470 -75.42 54.99 6.30
C ASP A 470 -75.01 55.10 7.77
N ASN A 471 -74.64 56.31 8.19
CA ASN A 471 -74.25 56.66 9.57
C ASN A 471 -73.09 55.82 10.15
N PHE A 472 -72.24 55.19 9.32
CA PHE A 472 -71.12 54.37 9.80
C PHE A 472 -70.18 55.13 10.75
N LYS A 473 -69.97 56.43 10.53
CA LYS A 473 -69.20 57.28 11.45
C LYS A 473 -69.76 57.28 12.88
N SER A 474 -71.07 57.27 13.04
CA SER A 474 -71.71 57.20 14.37
C SER A 474 -71.42 55.89 15.08
N ILE A 475 -71.24 54.79 14.34
CA ILE A 475 -70.83 53.48 14.87
C ILE A 475 -69.40 53.58 15.40
N ASN A 476 -68.48 54.12 14.59
CA ASN A 476 -67.09 54.34 15.02
C ASN A 476 -67.02 55.25 16.26
N ASP A 477 -67.76 56.35 16.26
CA ASP A 477 -67.76 57.33 17.36
C ASP A 477 -68.37 56.75 18.65
N SER A 478 -69.30 55.78 18.55
CA SER A 478 -70.00 55.20 19.71
C SER A 478 -69.32 53.94 20.28
N TYR A 479 -68.73 53.11 19.42
CA TYR A 479 -68.22 51.77 19.79
C TYR A 479 -66.71 51.60 19.56
N GLY A 480 -66.04 52.62 19.01
CA GLY A 480 -64.62 52.60 18.70
C GLY A 480 -64.31 51.97 17.34
N HIS A 481 -63.13 52.32 16.82
CA HIS A 481 -62.67 51.87 15.49
C HIS A 481 -62.56 50.35 15.37
N ASP A 482 -62.08 49.65 16.40
CA ASP A 482 -61.99 48.18 16.39
C ASP A 482 -63.35 47.50 16.18
N PHE A 483 -64.43 48.10 16.69
CA PHE A 483 -65.78 47.59 16.48
C PHE A 483 -66.30 47.92 15.08
N GLY A 484 -66.01 49.13 14.59
CA GLY A 484 -66.31 49.52 13.20
C GLY A 484 -65.64 48.61 12.17
N ASP A 485 -64.39 48.25 12.39
CA ASP A 485 -63.63 47.33 11.55
C ASP A 485 -64.30 45.95 11.50
N LYS A 486 -64.74 45.42 12.64
CA LYS A 486 -65.51 44.16 12.69
C LYS A 486 -66.85 44.28 11.97
N PHE A 487 -67.52 45.42 12.10
CA PHE A 487 -68.77 45.68 11.38
C PHE A 487 -68.55 45.66 9.86
N LEU A 488 -67.47 46.27 9.35
CA LEU A 488 -67.10 46.23 7.93
C LEU A 488 -66.81 44.81 7.44
N VAL A 489 -66.10 44.00 8.22
CA VAL A 489 -65.83 42.60 7.90
C VAL A 489 -67.11 41.78 7.78
N GLU A 490 -68.05 41.95 8.72
CA GLU A 490 -69.34 41.24 8.67
C GLU A 490 -70.20 41.65 7.48
N VAL A 491 -70.24 42.95 7.15
CA VAL A 491 -70.93 43.43 5.94
C VAL A 491 -70.29 42.83 4.68
N ALA A 492 -68.97 42.81 4.60
CA ALA A 492 -68.25 42.24 3.47
C ALA A 492 -68.55 40.75 3.28
N ASN A 493 -68.48 39.97 4.37
CA ASN A 493 -68.83 38.55 4.37
C ASN A 493 -70.28 38.33 3.92
N LEU A 494 -71.22 39.14 4.44
CA LEU A 494 -72.63 39.07 4.06
C LEU A 494 -72.81 39.32 2.55
N LEU A 495 -72.16 40.34 1.99
CA LEU A 495 -72.23 40.66 0.57
C LEU A 495 -71.67 39.53 -0.29
N GLU A 496 -70.49 39.00 0.06
CA GLU A 496 -69.84 37.91 -0.69
C GLU A 496 -70.70 36.63 -0.74
N HIS A 497 -71.43 36.32 0.33
CA HIS A 497 -72.33 35.15 0.39
C HIS A 497 -73.71 35.38 -0.25
N THR A 498 -74.09 36.64 -0.50
CA THR A 498 -75.41 36.99 -1.06
C THR A 498 -75.39 37.06 -2.59
N VAL A 499 -74.25 37.39 -3.17
CA VAL A 499 -74.11 37.53 -4.62
C VAL A 499 -74.06 36.19 -5.35
N ARG A 500 -74.37 36.19 -6.65
CA ARG A 500 -74.42 34.97 -7.47
C ARG A 500 -73.01 34.59 -7.96
N PRO A 501 -72.77 33.31 -8.33
CA PRO A 501 -71.55 32.92 -9.01
C PRO A 501 -71.35 33.73 -10.30
N GLY A 502 -70.28 34.53 -10.35
CA GLY A 502 -69.96 35.43 -11.47
C GLY A 502 -70.06 36.92 -11.13
N ASP A 503 -70.76 37.28 -10.06
CA ASP A 503 -70.79 38.66 -9.56
C ASP A 503 -69.47 38.99 -8.84
N VAL A 504 -69.04 40.25 -8.91
CA VAL A 504 -67.80 40.73 -8.31
C VAL A 504 -68.12 41.74 -7.21
N VAL A 505 -67.61 41.49 -6.00
CA VAL A 505 -67.73 42.41 -4.86
C VAL A 505 -66.37 43.03 -4.56
N ALA A 506 -66.33 44.35 -4.47
CA ALA A 506 -65.11 45.11 -4.20
C ALA A 506 -65.36 46.22 -3.18
N ARG A 507 -64.36 46.50 -2.34
CA ARG A 507 -64.35 47.68 -1.47
C ARG A 507 -63.76 48.86 -2.24
N TYR A 508 -64.57 49.89 -2.44
CA TYR A 508 -64.17 51.09 -3.17
C TYR A 508 -63.58 52.19 -2.28
N GLY A 509 -63.97 52.25 -0.99
CA GLY A 509 -63.59 53.31 -0.05
C GLY A 509 -63.53 52.89 1.41
#